data_AF-A0A520I797-F1
#
_entry.id   AF-A0A520I797-F1
#
_cell.length_a   1.000
_cell.length_b   1.000
_cell.length_c   1.000
_cell.angle_alpha   90.00
_cell.angle_beta   90.00
_cell.angle_gamma   90.00
#
_symmetry.space_group_name_H-M   'P 1'
#
loop_
_entity.id
_entity.type
_entity.pdbx_description
1 polymer ?
#
loop_
_entity_poly.entity_id
_entity_poly.type
_entity_poly.pdbx_seq_one_letter_code
_entity_poly.pdbx_strand_id
1 'polypeptide(L)'
;MNNAVSPKIIRSVIAASSVGTMIEWYDFYIFGMLAKTISTQFFPEGNSTAALLSTLAIFAAGFIVRPFGALVFGRLGDLIGRKYTFLLTLVLMGGSTFLIGLVPGYKTIGIAAPLLVLLLRLVQGLALGGEYGGAATYVAEHSPANKRGYYTSWIQTTA
;
A
#
# COMPACT_ATOMS: atom_id res chain seq x y z
N MET A 1 9.70 19.31 30.52
CA MET A 1 8.56 19.60 29.63
C MET A 1 7.88 18.27 29.28
N ASN A 2 6.90 17.86 30.09
CA ASN A 2 6.10 16.65 29.88
C ASN A 2 4.90 16.99 28.99
N ASN A 3 5.07 16.87 27.67
CA ASN A 3 3.90 16.82 26.78
C ASN A 3 3.41 15.36 26.77
N ALA A 4 2.65 15.00 27.80
CA ALA A 4 1.92 13.73 27.79
C ALA A 4 0.89 13.79 26.65
N VAL A 5 1.22 13.16 25.52
CA VAL A 5 0.29 13.02 24.39
C VAL A 5 -0.98 12.35 24.91
N SER A 6 -2.14 12.97 24.64
CA SER A 6 -3.43 12.48 25.14
C SER A 6 -3.63 11.00 24.77
N PRO A 7 -4.03 10.13 25.72
CA PRO A 7 -4.30 8.72 25.45
C PRO A 7 -5.30 8.49 24.32
N LYS A 8 -6.23 9.44 24.11
CA LYS A 8 -7.21 9.42 23.02
C LYS A 8 -6.55 9.61 21.66
N ILE A 9 -5.54 10.47 21.57
CA ILE A 9 -4.77 10.71 20.33
C ILE A 9 -3.95 9.46 19.99
N ILE A 10 -3.25 8.88 20.97
CA ILE A 10 -2.46 7.65 20.77
C ILE A 10 -3.35 6.51 20.24
N ARG A 11 -4.52 6.30 20.85
CA ARG A 11 -5.48 5.28 20.37
C ARG A 11 -5.98 5.54 18.96
N SER A 12 -6.30 6.80 18.63
CA SER A 12 -6.75 7.17 17.28
C SER A 12 -5.67 6.95 16.24
N VAL A 13 -4.41 7.25 16.58
CA VAL A 13 -3.27 7.05 15.69
C VAL A 13 -3.04 5.55 15.44
N ILE A 14 -3.03 4.74 16.51
CA ILE A 14 -2.88 3.29 16.39
C ILE A 14 -4.00 2.70 15.54
N ALA A 15 -5.25 3.08 15.79
CA ALA A 15 -6.39 2.59 15.01
C ALA A 15 -6.28 2.97 13.52
N ALA A 16 -5.93 4.22 13.21
CA ALA A 16 -5.75 4.67 11.83
C ALA A 16 -4.62 3.93 11.12
N SER A 17 -3.46 3.76 11.78
CA SER A 17 -2.32 3.01 11.26
C SER A 17 -2.67 1.54 11.02
N SER A 18 -3.32 0.90 11.99
CA SER A 18 -3.75 -0.50 11.89
C SER A 18 -4.75 -0.75 10.77
N VAL A 19 -5.71 0.16 10.58
CA VAL A 19 -6.67 0.07 9.46
C VAL A 19 -5.95 0.23 8.11
N GLY A 20 -5.00 1.16 8.01
CA GLY A 20 -4.18 1.33 6.80
C GLY A 20 -3.44 0.06 6.43
N THR A 21 -2.74 -0.53 7.39
CA THR A 21 -2.03 -1.80 7.23
C THR A 21 -2.96 -2.95 6.84
N MET A 22 -4.15 -3.05 7.44
CA MET A 22 -5.12 -4.08 7.07
C MET A 22 -5.61 -3.92 5.62
N ILE A 23 -5.85 -2.68 5.16
CA ILE A 23 -6.25 -2.39 3.78
C ILE A 23 -5.11 -2.76 2.82
N GLU A 24 -3.86 -2.47 3.18
CA GLU A 24 -2.68 -2.88 2.42
C GLU A 24 -2.70 -4.40 2.17
N TRP A 25 -2.77 -5.18 3.24
CA TRP A 25 -2.72 -6.63 3.12
C TRP A 25 -3.94 -7.17 2.37
N TYR A 26 -5.12 -6.63 2.62
CA TYR A 26 -6.32 -6.98 1.89
C TYR A 26 -6.13 -6.82 0.38
N ASP A 27 -5.59 -5.68 -0.07
CA ASP A 27 -5.34 -5.46 -1.50
C ASP A 27 -4.32 -6.46 -2.09
N PHE A 28 -3.23 -6.74 -1.37
CA PHE A 28 -2.25 -7.72 -1.84
C PHE A 28 -2.85 -9.11 -1.97
N TYR A 29 -3.62 -9.53 -0.97
CA TYR A 29 -4.29 -10.82 -0.97
C TYR A 29 -5.31 -10.93 -2.09
N ILE A 30 -6.17 -9.92 -2.26
CA ILE A 30 -7.23 -9.99 -3.27
C ILE A 30 -6.66 -10.00 -4.68
N PHE A 31 -5.60 -9.25 -4.96
CA PHE A 31 -4.95 -9.30 -6.28
C PHE A 31 -4.29 -10.65 -6.55
N GLY A 32 -3.58 -11.21 -5.56
CA GLY A 32 -3.00 -12.55 -5.67
C GLY A 32 -4.07 -13.61 -5.90
N MET A 33 -5.17 -13.55 -5.15
CA MET A 33 -6.30 -14.48 -5.28
C MET A 33 -7.01 -14.34 -6.63
N LEU A 34 -7.16 -13.12 -7.14
CA LEU A 34 -7.78 -12.83 -8.42
C LEU A 34 -6.81 -12.86 -9.60
N ALA A 35 -5.53 -13.25 -9.41
CA ALA A 35 -4.52 -13.19 -10.46
C ALA A 35 -4.93 -13.94 -11.74
N LYS A 36 -5.62 -15.07 -11.60
CA LYS A 36 -6.17 -15.81 -12.75
C LYS A 36 -7.29 -15.06 -13.47
N THR A 37 -8.18 -14.40 -12.72
CA THR A 37 -9.26 -13.59 -13.30
C THR A 37 -8.69 -12.35 -14.00
N ILE A 38 -7.74 -11.67 -13.35
CA ILE A 38 -7.01 -10.52 -13.89
C ILE A 38 -6.27 -10.90 -15.17
N SER A 39 -5.61 -12.07 -15.19
CA SER A 39 -4.89 -12.53 -16.39
C SER A 39 -5.84 -12.74 -17.57
N THR A 40 -7.02 -13.31 -17.36
CA THR A 40 -8.02 -13.48 -18.44
C THR A 40 -8.66 -12.18 -18.88
N GLN A 41 -8.74 -11.16 -18.01
CA GLN A 41 -9.43 -9.91 -18.29
C GLN A 41 -8.54 -8.89 -19.02
N PHE A 42 -7.25 -8.84 -18.67
CA PHE A 42 -6.34 -7.79 -19.10
C PHE A 42 -5.23 -8.27 -20.06
N PHE A 43 -5.15 -9.54 -20.42
CA PHE A 43 -4.17 -10.03 -21.40
C PHE A 43 -4.83 -10.66 -22.63
N PRO A 44 -4.13 -10.75 -23.77
CA PRO A 44 -4.68 -11.35 -24.98
C PRO A 44 -5.00 -12.83 -24.79
N GLU A 45 -6.06 -13.28 -25.44
CA GLU A 45 -6.42 -14.70 -25.53
C GLU A 45 -5.39 -15.43 -26.42
N GLY A 46 -4.90 -16.60 -25.97
CA GLY A 46 -3.98 -17.44 -26.75
C GLY A 46 -2.99 -18.24 -25.91
N ASN A 47 -2.32 -17.60 -24.95
CA ASN A 47 -1.39 -18.27 -24.03
C ASN A 47 -1.71 -17.94 -22.58
N SER A 48 -2.51 -18.79 -21.94
CA SER A 48 -2.95 -18.63 -20.55
C SER A 48 -1.79 -18.62 -19.55
N THR A 49 -0.75 -19.41 -19.81
CA THR A 49 0.46 -19.46 -18.98
C THR A 49 1.21 -18.13 -19.03
N ALA A 50 1.42 -17.58 -20.23
CA ALA A 50 2.09 -16.30 -20.40
C ALA A 50 1.29 -15.14 -19.76
N ALA A 51 -0.03 -15.14 -19.90
CA ALA A 51 -0.91 -14.16 -19.27
C ALA A 51 -0.83 -14.21 -17.74
N LEU A 52 -0.85 -15.42 -17.16
CA LEU A 52 -0.72 -15.60 -15.71
C LEU A 52 0.65 -15.15 -15.21
N LEU A 53 1.73 -15.58 -15.87
CA LEU A 53 3.09 -15.16 -15.54
C LEU A 53 3.27 -13.64 -15.64
N SER A 54 2.67 -13.01 -16.65
CA SER A 54 2.69 -11.55 -16.80
C SER A 54 1.92 -10.84 -15.69
N THR A 55 0.79 -11.41 -15.25
CA THR A 55 0.03 -10.88 -14.11
C THR A 55 0.81 -10.99 -12.80
N LEU A 56 1.49 -12.12 -12.58
CA LEU A 56 2.40 -12.30 -11.45
C LEU A 56 3.62 -11.37 -11.53
N ALA A 57 4.13 -11.09 -12.73
CA ALA A 57 5.20 -10.13 -12.93
C ALA A 57 4.74 -8.70 -12.58
N ILE A 58 3.52 -8.31 -12.96
CA ILE A 58 2.92 -7.03 -12.53
C ILE A 58 2.81 -6.98 -10.99
N PHE A 59 2.37 -8.07 -10.37
CA PHE A 59 2.29 -8.18 -8.92
C PHE A 59 3.67 -7.98 -8.28
N ALA A 60 4.69 -8.69 -8.77
CA ALA A 60 6.07 -8.60 -8.28
C ALA A 60 6.69 -7.21 -8.50
N ALA A 61 6.38 -6.56 -9.63
CA ALA A 61 6.87 -5.20 -9.92
C ALA A 61 6.42 -4.19 -8.85
N GLY A 62 5.20 -4.32 -8.33
CA GLY A 62 4.72 -3.53 -7.20
C GLY A 62 5.58 -3.67 -5.93
N PHE A 63 6.15 -4.86 -5.68
CA PHE A 63 7.07 -5.06 -4.56
C PHE A 63 8.46 -4.45 -4.80
N ILE A 64 8.96 -4.56 -6.02
CA ILE A 64 10.29 -4.04 -6.41
C ILE A 64 10.37 -2.52 -6.20
N VAL A 65 9.27 -1.80 -6.38
CA VAL A 65 9.25 -0.34 -6.21
C VAL A 65 9.13 0.13 -4.75
N ARG A 66 8.77 -0.74 -3.80
CA ARG A 66 8.58 -0.36 -2.39
C ARG A 66 9.80 0.31 -1.76
N PRO A 67 11.06 -0.14 -1.95
CA PRO A 67 12.23 0.54 -1.38
C PRO A 67 12.35 1.99 -1.86
N PHE A 68 12.01 2.27 -3.11
CA PHE A 68 12.00 3.63 -3.65
C PHE A 68 10.88 4.47 -3.04
N GLY A 69 9.71 3.85 -2.85
CA GLY A 69 8.62 4.42 -2.08
C GLY A 69 9.05 4.83 -0.67
N ALA A 70 9.76 3.94 0.04
CA ALA A 70 10.27 4.21 1.38
C ALA A 70 11.20 5.42 1.42
N LEU A 71 12.07 5.57 0.43
CA LEU A 71 12.97 6.73 0.32
C LEU A 71 12.20 8.04 0.07
N VAL A 72 11.26 8.03 -0.89
CA VAL A 72 10.50 9.21 -1.29
C VAL A 72 9.54 9.65 -0.19
N PHE A 73 8.67 8.75 0.25
CA PHE A 73 7.66 9.05 1.26
C PHE A 73 8.27 9.13 2.68
N GLY A 74 9.38 8.44 2.96
CA GLY A 74 10.13 8.65 4.20
C GLY A 74 10.65 10.08 4.31
N ARG A 75 11.35 10.57 3.28
CA ARG A 75 11.83 11.96 3.23
C ARG A 75 10.68 12.97 3.25
N LEU A 76 9.60 12.68 2.54
CA LEU A 76 8.41 13.54 2.56
C LEU A 76 7.82 13.60 3.97
N GLY A 77 7.75 12.46 4.68
CA GLY A 77 7.32 12.37 6.08
C GLY A 77 8.12 13.26 7.02
N ASP A 78 9.43 13.34 6.82
CA ASP A 78 10.31 14.18 7.63
C ASP A 78 10.17 15.69 7.29
N LEU A 79 9.78 16.04 6.06
CA LEU A 79 9.64 17.43 5.59
C LEU A 79 8.27 18.06 5.86
N ILE A 80 7.19 17.35 5.52
CA ILE A 80 5.80 17.86 5.62
C ILE A 80 5.02 17.27 6.80
N GLY A 81 5.62 16.31 7.52
CA GLY A 81 5.03 15.64 8.67
C GLY A 81 4.48 14.25 8.34
N ARG A 82 4.71 13.31 9.28
CA ARG A 82 4.35 11.89 9.15
C ARG A 82 2.85 11.66 8.97
N LYS A 83 1.99 12.43 9.67
CA LYS A 83 0.52 12.30 9.56
C LYS A 83 0.03 12.57 8.13
N TYR A 84 0.48 13.66 7.50
CA TYR A 84 0.01 14.03 6.16
C TYR A 84 0.53 13.07 5.09
N THR A 85 1.78 12.65 5.24
CA THR A 85 2.38 11.65 4.35
C THR A 85 1.66 10.31 4.45
N PHE A 86 1.32 9.86 5.65
CA PHE A 86 0.53 8.64 5.86
C PHE A 86 -0.85 8.71 5.19
N LEU A 87 -1.56 9.84 5.33
CA LEU A 87 -2.86 10.03 4.66
C LEU A 87 -2.71 10.05 3.13
N LEU A 88 -1.65 10.67 2.62
CA LEU A 88 -1.36 10.71 1.18
C LEU A 88 -1.12 9.30 0.63
N THR A 89 -0.30 8.48 1.31
CA THR A 89 -0.02 7.11 0.87
C THR A 89 -1.28 6.25 0.91
N LEU A 90 -2.12 6.42 1.93
CA LEU A 90 -3.40 5.72 2.03
C LEU A 90 -4.36 6.06 0.87
N VAL A 91 -4.46 7.35 0.52
CA VAL A 91 -5.29 7.81 -0.61
C VAL A 91 -4.73 7.33 -1.95
N LEU A 92 -3.41 7.39 -2.14
CA LEU A 92 -2.77 6.89 -3.36
C LEU A 92 -2.99 5.38 -3.52
N MET A 93 -2.88 4.62 -2.43
CA MET A 93 -3.10 3.19 -2.44
C MET A 93 -4.55 2.86 -2.79
N GLY A 94 -5.51 3.34 -1.99
CA GLY A 94 -6.93 3.06 -2.19
C GLY A 94 -7.46 3.58 -3.53
N GLY A 95 -6.98 4.76 -3.95
CA GLY A 95 -7.29 5.32 -5.26
C GLY A 95 -6.76 4.46 -6.41
N SER A 96 -5.53 3.93 -6.30
CA SER A 96 -4.98 3.02 -7.31
C SER A 96 -5.78 1.72 -7.41
N THR A 97 -6.13 1.10 -6.28
CA THR A 97 -6.98 -0.10 -6.24
C THR A 97 -8.34 0.15 -6.86
N PHE A 98 -8.98 1.27 -6.53
CA PHE A 98 -10.26 1.66 -7.11
C PHE A 98 -10.15 1.86 -8.63
N LEU A 99 -9.13 2.58 -9.09
CA LEU A 99 -8.89 2.82 -10.51
C LEU A 99 -8.61 1.52 -11.28
N ILE A 100 -7.91 0.54 -10.69
CA ILE A 100 -7.71 -0.79 -11.30
C ILE A 100 -9.06 -1.44 -11.60
N GLY A 101 -10.04 -1.31 -10.71
CA GLY A 101 -11.40 -1.81 -10.92
C GLY A 101 -12.16 -1.10 -12.05
N LEU A 102 -11.76 0.11 -12.43
CA LEU A 102 -12.35 0.87 -13.54
C LEU A 102 -11.64 0.66 -14.87
N VAL A 103 -10.49 -0.03 -14.91
CA VAL A 103 -9.74 -0.26 -16.14
C VAL A 103 -10.56 -1.16 -17.08
N PRO A 104 -10.84 -0.74 -18.32
CA PRO A 104 -11.49 -1.60 -19.31
C PRO A 104 -10.63 -2.83 -19.64
N GLY A 105 -11.27 -3.95 -19.98
CA GLY A 105 -10.55 -5.18 -20.33
C GLY A 105 -9.76 -5.08 -21.64
N TYR A 106 -8.94 -6.10 -21.91
CA TYR A 106 -8.11 -6.19 -23.11
C TYR A 106 -8.94 -6.11 -24.41
N LYS A 107 -10.18 -6.64 -24.39
CA LYS A 107 -11.09 -6.59 -25.55
C LYS A 107 -11.47 -5.16 -25.95
N THR A 108 -11.44 -4.21 -25.01
CA THR A 108 -11.86 -2.83 -25.24
C THR A 108 -10.68 -1.92 -25.60
N ILE A 109 -9.56 -2.05 -24.89
CA ILE A 109 -8.41 -1.12 -25.02
C ILE A 109 -7.08 -1.80 -25.37
N GLY A 110 -7.09 -3.10 -25.63
CA GLY A 110 -5.90 -3.87 -26.04
C GLY A 110 -4.78 -3.80 -25.00
N ILE A 111 -3.54 -3.63 -25.47
CA ILE A 111 -2.35 -3.64 -24.64
C ILE A 111 -2.27 -2.48 -23.62
N ALA A 112 -3.12 -1.46 -23.76
CA ALA A 112 -3.23 -0.40 -22.75
C ALA A 112 -3.77 -0.92 -21.41
N ALA A 113 -4.64 -1.94 -21.42
CA ALA A 113 -5.20 -2.56 -20.21
C ALA A 113 -4.12 -3.04 -19.21
N PRO A 114 -3.23 -3.98 -19.59
CA PRO A 114 -2.21 -4.49 -18.67
C PRO A 114 -1.17 -3.42 -18.31
N LEU A 115 -0.90 -2.44 -19.20
CA LEU A 115 -0.01 -1.32 -18.91
C LEU A 115 -0.58 -0.36 -17.86
N LEU A 116 -1.89 -0.07 -17.92
CA LEU A 116 -2.57 0.73 -16.90
C LEU A 116 -2.59 0.02 -15.56
N VAL A 117 -2.90 -1.28 -15.54
CA VAL A 117 -2.84 -2.08 -14.30
C VAL A 117 -1.42 -2.09 -13.73
N LEU A 118 -0.39 -2.24 -14.57
CA LEU A 118 1.01 -2.13 -14.15
C LEU A 118 1.31 -0.77 -13.55
N LEU A 119 0.99 0.33 -14.23
CA LEU A 119 1.23 1.69 -13.74
C LEU A 119 0.57 1.93 -12.37
N LEU A 120 -0.70 1.57 -12.24
CA LEU A 120 -1.45 1.70 -10.98
C LEU A 120 -0.81 0.85 -9.87
N ARG A 121 -0.35 -0.37 -10.19
CA ARG A 121 0.39 -1.23 -9.25
C ARG A 121 1.72 -0.64 -8.82
N LEU A 122 2.44 0.03 -9.73
CA LEU A 122 3.70 0.70 -9.39
C LEU A 122 3.45 1.92 -8.48
N VAL A 123 2.44 2.74 -8.78
CA VAL A 123 2.04 3.88 -7.92
C VAL A 123 1.66 3.37 -6.53
N GLN A 124 0.88 2.31 -6.46
CA GLN A 124 0.47 1.68 -5.22
C GLN A 124 1.67 1.14 -4.44
N GLY A 125 2.57 0.39 -5.09
CA GLY A 125 3.79 -0.15 -4.48
C GLY A 125 4.72 0.94 -3.95
N LEU A 126 4.82 2.08 -4.64
CA LEU A 126 5.56 3.25 -4.16
C LEU A 126 4.91 3.84 -2.90
N ALA A 127 3.59 4.04 -2.89
CA ALA A 127 2.88 4.59 -1.73
C ALA A 127 3.11 3.73 -0.47
N LEU A 128 3.03 2.42 -0.64
CA LEU A 128 3.21 1.43 0.43
C LEU A 128 4.61 1.42 1.04
N GLY A 129 5.64 1.71 0.24
CA GLY A 129 7.02 1.72 0.71
C GLY A 129 7.25 2.63 1.91
N GLY A 130 6.58 3.78 1.97
CA GLY A 130 6.73 4.73 3.07
C GLY A 130 5.67 4.65 4.17
N GLU A 131 4.56 3.94 3.93
CA GLU A 131 3.43 3.92 4.86
C GLU A 131 3.77 3.16 6.15
N TYR A 132 4.15 1.88 6.04
CA TYR A 132 4.38 1.02 7.20
C TYR A 132 5.50 1.54 8.11
N GLY A 133 6.63 1.94 7.52
CA GLY A 133 7.74 2.57 8.25
C GLY A 133 7.31 3.88 8.90
N GLY A 134 6.60 4.74 8.16
CA GLY A 134 6.09 6.01 8.67
C GLY A 134 5.14 5.84 9.85
N ALA A 135 4.22 4.88 9.77
CA ALA A 135 3.24 4.55 10.80
C ALA A 135 3.91 4.02 12.07
N ALA A 136 4.87 3.09 11.93
CA ALA A 136 5.63 2.55 13.06
C ALA A 136 6.43 3.63 13.78
N THR A 137 7.14 4.50 13.04
CA THR A 137 7.88 5.61 13.63
C THR A 137 6.95 6.63 14.26
N TYR A 138 5.83 6.97 13.61
CA TYR A 138 4.86 7.92 14.15
C TYR A 138 4.24 7.44 15.47
N VAL A 139 3.88 6.15 15.58
CA VAL A 139 3.42 5.57 16.85
C VAL A 139 4.54 5.56 17.90
N ALA A 140 5.77 5.21 17.51
CA ALA A 140 6.91 5.19 18.43
C ALA A 140 7.27 6.58 18.99
N GLU A 141 7.17 7.63 18.17
CA GLU A 141 7.40 9.04 18.55
C GLU A 141 6.36 9.54 19.57
N HIS A 142 5.11 9.07 19.47
CA HIS A 142 4.01 9.45 20.35
C HIS A 142 3.83 8.53 21.56
N SER A 143 4.65 7.48 21.66
CA SER A 143 4.56 6.48 22.73
C SER A 143 5.57 6.74 23.86
N PRO A 144 5.21 6.47 25.14
CA PRO A 144 6.14 6.51 26.26
C PRO A 144 7.36 5.61 26.02
N ALA A 145 8.55 6.08 26.39
CA ALA A 145 9.82 5.38 26.10
C ALA A 145 9.85 3.91 26.56
N ASN A 146 9.21 3.60 27.70
CA ASN A 146 9.13 2.24 28.26
C ASN A 146 8.01 1.36 27.67
N LYS A 147 7.20 1.87 26.74
CA LYS A 147 6.06 1.15 26.14
C LYS A 147 6.01 1.21 24.61
N ARG A 148 7.06 1.72 23.95
CA ARG A 148 7.11 1.84 22.48
C ARG A 148 6.81 0.51 21.80
N GLY A 149 7.48 -0.56 22.20
CA GLY A 149 7.27 -1.91 21.63
C GLY A 149 5.82 -2.40 21.72
N TYR A 150 5.16 -2.17 22.86
CA TYR A 150 3.76 -2.57 23.06
C TYR A 150 2.78 -1.79 22.17
N TYR A 151 3.02 -0.50 21.94
CA TYR A 151 2.14 0.31 21.09
C TYR A 151 2.42 0.10 19.60
N THR A 152 3.69 -0.11 19.21
CA THR A 152 4.04 -0.42 17.82
C THR A 152 3.62 -1.84 17.42
N SER A 153 3.55 -2.79 18.35
CA SER A 153 3.15 -4.17 18.04
C SER A 153 1.70 -4.29 17.55
N TRP A 154 0.83 -3.35 17.91
CA TRP A 154 -0.54 -3.30 17.37
C TRP A 154 -0.58 -3.14 15.85
N ILE A 155 0.39 -2.43 15.27
CA ILE A 155 0.51 -2.31 13.81
C ILE A 155 0.85 -3.66 13.19
N GLN A 156 1.74 -4.45 13.83
CA GLN A 156 2.08 -5.80 13.38
C GLN A 156 0.95 -6.80 13.55
N THR A 157 0.12 -6.67 14.58
CA THR A 157 -1.05 -7.56 14.76
C THR A 157 -2.08 -7.39 13.64
N THR A 158 -2.04 -6.26 12.95
CA THR A 158 -2.92 -5.94 11.81
C THR A 158 -2.24 -6.07 10.45
N ALA A 159 -1.00 -6.57 10.42
CA ALA A 159 -0.29 -6.98 9.22
C ALA A 159 -0.53 -8.48 8.96
#